data_AF-A0A530Y220-F1
#
_entry.id   AF-A0A530Y220-F1
#
_cell.length_a   1.000
_cell.length_b   1.000
_cell.length_c   1.000
_cell.angle_alpha   90.00
_cell.angle_beta   90.00
_cell.angle_gamma   90.00
#
_symmetry.space_group_name_H-M   'P 1'
#
loop_
_entity.id
_entity.type
_entity.pdbx_description
1 polymer ?
#
loop_
_entity_poly.entity_id
_entity_poly.type
_entity_poly.pdbx_seq_one_letter_code
_entity_poly.pdbx_strand_id
1 'polypeptide(L)'
;PCVLNGGRFPAAQVIRIGVDADGLVRLDALAAALGRHDKADGLPLVAIHAANNETGVIQPVGRIAEIVKAAGGILVVDAVQAAGRIPLDMSAGYADYLILSSHKIGGPKGVGAIIAAADLMMPRPLIAGGGQEKGHRGGTENLAAIAGFG
;
A
#
# COMPACT_ATOMS: atom_id res chain seq x y z
N PRO A 1 -3.55 -12.90 -2.38
CA PRO A 1 -3.68 -11.41 -2.27
C PRO A 1 -2.33 -10.75 -2.51
N CYS A 2 -2.26 -9.73 -3.38
CA CYS A 2 -1.00 -9.12 -3.86
C CYS A 2 -0.03 -8.72 -2.72
N VAL A 3 -0.55 -8.24 -1.60
CA VAL A 3 0.22 -7.86 -0.40
C VAL A 3 0.97 -9.04 0.23
N LEU A 4 0.38 -10.24 0.26
CA LEU A 4 0.98 -11.42 0.92
C LEU A 4 2.07 -12.14 0.09
N ASN A 5 2.16 -11.83 -1.20
CA ASN A 5 3.05 -12.54 -2.12
C ASN A 5 4.44 -11.90 -2.21
N GLY A 6 4.69 -10.78 -1.52
CA GLY A 6 6.01 -10.12 -1.51
C GLY A 6 6.42 -9.47 -2.83
N GLY A 7 5.56 -9.45 -3.85
CA GLY A 7 5.82 -8.77 -5.11
C GLY A 7 7.06 -9.33 -5.83
N ARG A 8 8.07 -8.48 -6.02
CA ARG A 8 9.35 -8.84 -6.68
C ARG A 8 10.47 -9.18 -5.70
N PHE A 9 10.21 -9.15 -4.39
CA PHE A 9 11.20 -9.53 -3.38
C PHE A 9 11.40 -11.06 -3.38
N PRO A 10 12.63 -11.57 -3.27
CA PRO A 10 12.88 -12.98 -3.03
C PRO A 10 12.16 -13.44 -1.76
N ALA A 11 11.64 -14.68 -1.73
CA ALA A 11 10.90 -15.18 -0.56
C ALA A 11 11.69 -15.09 0.76
N ALA A 12 13.02 -15.23 0.71
CA ALA A 12 13.91 -15.09 1.86
C ALA A 12 13.96 -13.66 2.45
N GLN A 13 13.56 -12.64 1.67
CA GLN A 13 13.48 -11.24 2.10
C GLN A 13 12.05 -10.83 2.48
N VAL A 14 11.11 -11.77 2.55
CA VAL A 14 9.71 -11.50 2.88
C VAL A 14 9.40 -12.04 4.27
N ILE A 15 9.01 -11.15 5.17
CA ILE A 15 8.55 -11.49 6.51
C ILE A 15 7.04 -11.25 6.58
N ARG A 16 6.28 -12.25 7.03
CA ARG A 16 4.85 -12.12 7.28
C ARG A 16 4.62 -11.84 8.76
N ILE A 17 4.05 -10.67 9.06
CA ILE A 17 3.65 -10.33 10.42
C ILE A 17 2.27 -10.91 10.70
N GLY A 18 2.16 -11.65 11.80
CA GLY A 18 0.90 -12.23 12.26
C GLY A 18 -0.07 -11.18 12.80
N VAL A 19 -1.31 -11.61 13.00
CA VAL A 19 -2.36 -10.83 13.66
C VAL A 19 -2.72 -11.43 15.02
N ASP A 20 -3.51 -10.70 15.79
CA ASP A 20 -4.11 -11.16 17.02
C ASP A 20 -5.47 -11.83 16.84
N ALA A 21 -6.10 -12.19 17.97
CA ALA A 21 -7.40 -12.84 17.97
C ALA A 21 -8.50 -11.93 17.38
N ASP A 22 -8.30 -10.62 17.42
CA ASP A 22 -9.21 -9.61 16.85
C ASP A 22 -8.84 -9.26 15.40
N GLY A 23 -7.80 -9.89 14.84
CA GLY A 23 -7.33 -9.67 13.48
C GLY A 23 -6.47 -8.41 13.31
N LEU A 24 -6.05 -7.76 14.40
CA LEU A 24 -5.15 -6.61 14.37
C LEU A 24 -3.70 -7.08 14.24
N VAL A 25 -2.90 -6.37 13.45
CA VAL A 25 -1.48 -6.69 13.30
C VAL A 25 -0.75 -6.61 14.63
N ARG A 26 0.14 -7.59 14.89
CA ARG A 26 1.02 -7.60 16.06
C ARG A 26 2.08 -6.51 15.93
N LEU A 27 1.83 -5.33 16.50
CA LEU A 27 2.71 -4.15 16.38
C LEU A 27 4.09 -4.36 17.00
N ASP A 28 4.18 -5.14 18.06
CA ASP A 28 5.43 -5.59 18.68
C ASP A 28 6.25 -6.45 17.73
N ALA A 29 5.62 -7.40 17.04
CA ALA A 29 6.27 -8.23 16.05
C ALA A 29 6.71 -7.42 14.82
N LEU A 30 5.91 -6.44 14.38
CA LEU A 30 6.28 -5.49 13.33
C LEU A 30 7.52 -4.68 13.73
N ALA A 31 7.51 -4.07 14.91
CA ALA A 31 8.63 -3.27 15.40
C ALA A 31 9.91 -4.11 15.57
N ALA A 32 9.79 -5.33 16.09
CA ALA A 32 10.91 -6.25 16.24
C ALA A 32 11.47 -6.70 14.89
N ALA A 33 10.62 -6.94 13.88
CA ALA A 33 11.08 -7.29 12.54
C ALA A 33 11.84 -6.14 11.88
N LEU A 34 11.30 -4.93 11.95
CA LEU A 34 11.96 -3.72 11.41
C LEU A 34 13.25 -3.38 12.18
N GLY A 35 13.29 -3.60 13.49
CA GLY A 35 14.48 -3.37 14.30
C GLY A 35 15.64 -4.33 14.00
N ARG A 36 15.35 -5.50 13.41
CA ARG A 36 16.36 -6.46 12.94
C ARG A 36 16.76 -6.27 11.47
N HIS A 37 16.08 -5.37 10.75
CA HIS A 37 16.35 -5.13 9.33
C HIS A 37 17.76 -4.57 9.15
N ASP A 38 18.55 -5.21 8.29
CA ASP A 38 19.86 -4.69 7.93
C ASP A 38 19.70 -3.53 6.96
N LYS A 39 20.14 -2.34 7.37
CA LYS A 39 20.08 -1.13 6.54
C LYS A 39 20.96 -1.25 5.29
N ALA A 40 21.93 -2.15 5.26
CA ALA A 40 22.72 -2.44 4.06
C ALA A 40 21.87 -3.05 2.93
N ASP A 41 20.75 -3.69 3.26
CA ASP A 41 19.80 -4.26 2.28
C ASP A 41 18.84 -3.21 1.70
N GLY A 42 18.97 -1.94 2.11
CA GLY A 42 18.13 -0.82 1.67
C GLY A 42 16.99 -0.52 2.64
N LEU A 43 15.98 0.21 2.15
CA LEU A 43 14.83 0.60 2.98
C LEU A 43 13.82 -0.55 3.09
N PRO A 44 13.35 -0.92 4.30
CA PRO A 44 12.32 -1.93 4.44
C PRO A 44 10.99 -1.41 3.91
N LEU A 45 10.25 -2.26 3.18
CA LEU A 45 8.90 -1.95 2.70
C LEU A 45 7.88 -2.77 3.48
N VAL A 46 6.90 -2.09 4.07
CA VAL A 46 5.76 -2.69 4.75
C VAL A 46 4.51 -2.49 3.91
N ALA A 47 3.81 -3.58 3.61
CA ALA A 47 2.55 -3.55 2.88
C ALA A 47 1.43 -4.13 3.75
N ILE A 48 0.32 -3.40 3.90
CA ILE A 48 -0.80 -3.83 4.75
C ILE A 48 -2.15 -3.33 4.19
N HIS A 49 -3.23 -4.06 4.44
CA HIS A 49 -4.58 -3.53 4.23
C HIS A 49 -4.93 -2.48 5.29
N ALA A 50 -5.60 -1.40 4.91
CA ALA A 50 -6.25 -0.50 5.87
C ALA A 50 -7.47 -1.18 6.51
N ALA A 51 -8.24 -1.93 5.72
CA ALA A 51 -9.37 -2.73 6.18
C ALA A 51 -9.38 -4.10 5.48
N ASN A 52 -9.54 -5.17 6.24
CA ASN A 52 -9.57 -6.52 5.69
C ASN A 52 -10.83 -6.74 4.83
N ASN A 53 -10.67 -7.39 3.67
CA ASN A 53 -11.72 -7.60 2.68
C ASN A 53 -12.71 -8.73 3.00
N GLU A 54 -12.42 -9.55 4.01
CA GLU A 54 -13.26 -10.67 4.45
C GLU A 54 -13.87 -10.40 5.82
N THR A 55 -13.06 -9.95 6.79
CA THR A 55 -13.50 -9.72 8.17
C THR A 55 -13.93 -8.29 8.45
N GLY A 56 -13.56 -7.33 7.59
CA GLY A 56 -13.81 -5.91 7.82
C GLY A 56 -12.94 -5.26 8.89
N VAL A 57 -12.03 -6.01 9.52
CA VAL A 57 -11.14 -5.49 10.57
C VAL A 57 -10.30 -4.33 10.03
N ILE A 58 -10.37 -3.20 10.73
CA ILE A 58 -9.63 -1.97 10.41
C ILE A 58 -8.30 -1.99 11.16
N GLN A 59 -7.20 -1.85 10.45
CA GLN A 59 -5.86 -1.83 11.04
C GLN A 59 -5.55 -0.45 11.64
N PRO A 60 -4.72 -0.38 12.71
CA PRO A 60 -4.31 0.87 13.32
C PRO A 60 -3.19 1.54 12.48
N VAL A 61 -3.52 1.96 11.26
CA VAL A 61 -2.55 2.41 10.25
C VAL A 61 -1.67 3.57 10.74
N GLY A 62 -2.19 4.51 11.52
CA GLY A 62 -1.38 5.58 12.11
C GLY A 62 -0.24 5.07 13.00
N ARG A 63 -0.52 4.08 13.85
CA ARG A 63 0.51 3.44 14.71
C ARG A 63 1.51 2.63 13.89
N ILE A 64 1.04 1.97 12.84
CA ILE A 64 1.91 1.26 11.90
C ILE A 64 2.84 2.24 11.19
N ALA A 65 2.31 3.36 10.71
CA ALA A 65 3.08 4.41 10.04
C ALA A 65 4.16 4.99 10.94
N GLU A 66 3.86 5.27 12.21
CA GLU A 66 4.85 5.72 13.19
C GLU A 66 5.99 4.71 13.36
N ILE A 67 5.68 3.42 13.50
CA ILE A 67 6.67 2.35 13.66
C ILE A 67 7.53 2.23 12.39
N VAL A 68 6.93 2.22 11.21
CA VAL A 68 7.62 2.11 9.92
C VAL A 68 8.54 3.31 9.70
N LYS A 69 8.04 4.52 9.95
CA LYS A 69 8.80 5.77 9.83
C LYS A 69 9.98 5.81 10.82
N ALA A 70 9.79 5.36 12.06
CA ALA A 70 10.88 5.28 13.03
C ALA A 70 12.01 4.33 12.58
N ALA A 71 11.69 3.31 11.80
CA ALA A 71 12.68 2.42 11.19
C ALA A 71 13.28 2.96 9.86
N GLY A 72 12.80 4.10 9.36
CA GLY A 72 13.16 4.63 8.04
C GLY A 72 12.59 3.82 6.88
N GLY A 73 11.52 3.05 7.12
CA GLY A 73 10.88 2.23 6.12
C GLY A 73 9.84 2.95 5.27
N ILE A 74 9.31 2.22 4.30
CA ILE A 74 8.28 2.63 3.35
C ILE A 74 6.97 1.92 3.71
N LEU A 75 5.86 2.64 3.74
CA LEU A 75 4.54 2.08 4.03
C LEU A 75 3.62 2.15 2.79
N VAL A 76 3.22 0.97 2.30
CA VAL A 76 2.17 0.78 1.29
C VAL A 76 0.90 0.32 1.99
N VAL A 77 -0.18 1.07 1.81
CA VAL A 77 -1.49 0.74 2.38
C VAL A 77 -2.49 0.42 1.28
N ASP A 78 -3.02 -0.80 1.30
CA ASP A 78 -4.17 -1.18 0.49
C ASP A 78 -5.44 -0.63 1.14
N ALA A 79 -5.96 0.44 0.53
CA ALA A 79 -7.15 1.15 0.99
C ALA A 79 -8.41 0.77 0.18
N VAL A 80 -8.36 -0.30 -0.61
CA VAL A 80 -9.46 -0.69 -1.53
C VAL A 80 -10.80 -0.86 -0.82
N GLN A 81 -10.80 -1.39 0.40
CA GLN A 81 -12.02 -1.56 1.21
C GLN A 81 -12.29 -0.38 2.16
N ALA A 82 -11.29 0.44 2.44
CA ALA A 82 -11.39 1.57 3.36
C ALA A 82 -11.87 2.86 2.69
N ALA A 83 -11.47 3.09 1.44
CA ALA A 83 -11.80 4.29 0.69
C ALA A 83 -13.32 4.47 0.55
N GLY A 84 -13.78 5.70 0.75
CA GLY A 84 -15.21 6.05 0.74
C GLY A 84 -16.02 5.52 1.93
N ARG A 85 -15.40 4.82 2.90
CA ARG A 85 -16.06 4.28 4.09
C ARG A 85 -15.51 4.82 5.40
N ILE A 86 -14.20 4.98 5.49
CA ILE A 86 -13.51 5.59 6.63
C ILE A 86 -12.58 6.72 6.17
N PRO A 87 -12.28 7.70 7.04
CA PRO A 87 -11.33 8.75 6.72
C PRO A 87 -9.95 8.17 6.38
N LEU A 88 -9.36 8.67 5.29
CA LEU A 88 -7.98 8.38 4.89
C LEU A 88 -7.28 9.71 4.70
N ASP A 89 -6.23 9.97 5.47
CA ASP A 89 -5.52 11.25 5.44
C ASP A 89 -4.03 11.04 5.21
N MET A 90 -3.58 11.15 3.95
CA MET A 90 -2.16 11.05 3.60
C MET A 90 -1.34 12.23 4.13
N SER A 91 -1.95 13.39 4.39
CA SER A 91 -1.22 14.58 4.87
C SER A 91 -0.66 14.39 6.27
N ALA A 92 -1.29 13.52 7.08
CA ALA A 92 -0.84 13.15 8.42
C ALA A 92 0.31 12.12 8.45
N GLY A 93 0.90 11.77 7.30
CA GLY A 93 1.95 10.73 7.22
C GLY A 93 1.42 9.32 7.37
N TYR A 94 0.19 9.09 6.90
CA TYR A 94 -0.55 7.83 7.04
C TYR A 94 -0.01 6.68 6.17
N ALA A 95 0.57 6.99 5.00
CA ALA A 95 1.23 6.03 4.11
C ALA A 95 2.10 6.76 3.08
N ASP A 96 3.12 6.09 2.55
CA ASP A 96 3.87 6.58 1.39
C ASP A 96 3.14 6.28 0.08
N TYR A 97 2.42 5.14 0.04
CA TYR A 97 1.57 4.77 -1.08
C TYR A 97 0.20 4.27 -0.64
N LEU A 98 -0.85 4.70 -1.33
CA LEU A 98 -2.20 4.16 -1.21
C LEU A 98 -2.63 3.44 -2.48
N ILE A 99 -3.27 2.28 -2.32
CA ILE A 99 -3.90 1.54 -3.42
C ILE A 99 -5.42 1.71 -3.33
N LEU A 100 -6.04 2.08 -4.44
CA LEU A 100 -7.48 2.29 -4.57
C LEU A 100 -8.07 1.50 -5.74
N SER A 101 -9.35 1.15 -5.63
CA SER A 101 -10.12 0.54 -6.73
C SER A 101 -11.48 1.20 -6.88
N SER A 102 -11.78 1.62 -8.10
CA SER A 102 -12.99 2.38 -8.42
C SER A 102 -14.29 1.63 -8.15
N HIS A 103 -14.38 0.36 -8.58
CA HIS A 103 -15.59 -0.44 -8.38
C HIS A 103 -15.90 -0.78 -6.90
N LYS A 104 -14.96 -0.51 -5.98
CA LYS A 104 -15.21 -0.64 -4.54
C LYS A 104 -15.77 0.62 -3.89
N ILE A 105 -15.79 1.72 -4.65
CA ILE A 105 -16.39 3.01 -4.26
C ILE A 105 -17.52 3.45 -5.22
N GLY A 106 -18.07 2.52 -6.01
CA GLY A 106 -19.23 2.77 -6.87
C GLY A 106 -18.91 3.18 -8.31
N GLY A 107 -17.63 3.29 -8.67
CA GLY A 107 -17.21 3.59 -10.04
C GLY A 107 -17.05 2.34 -10.93
N PRO A 108 -16.55 2.50 -12.17
CA PRO A 108 -16.42 1.41 -13.13
C PRO A 108 -15.35 0.37 -12.73
N LYS A 109 -15.56 -0.88 -13.21
CA LYS A 109 -14.54 -1.93 -13.12
C LYS A 109 -13.41 -1.66 -14.11
N GLY A 110 -12.20 -2.16 -13.79
CA GLY A 110 -11.03 -2.07 -14.67
C GLY A 110 -10.19 -0.80 -14.51
N VAL A 111 -10.50 0.04 -13.51
CA VAL A 111 -9.73 1.23 -13.15
C VAL A 111 -9.45 1.24 -11.63
N GLY A 112 -8.27 1.74 -11.28
CA GLY A 112 -7.78 1.90 -9.91
C GLY A 112 -6.63 2.91 -9.91
N ALA A 113 -6.10 3.22 -8.74
CA ALA A 113 -5.02 4.19 -8.60
C ALA A 113 -3.99 3.71 -7.57
N ILE A 114 -2.74 4.12 -7.79
CA ILE A 114 -1.71 4.16 -6.75
C ILE A 114 -1.42 5.64 -6.51
N ILE A 115 -1.67 6.11 -5.30
CA ILE A 115 -1.36 7.49 -4.88
C ILE A 115 -0.03 7.45 -4.14
N ALA A 116 0.92 8.28 -4.54
CA ALA A 116 2.18 8.45 -3.83
C ALA A 116 2.14 9.75 -3.01
N ALA A 117 2.65 9.73 -1.78
CA ALA A 117 2.76 10.92 -0.93
C ALA A 117 3.77 11.93 -1.47
N ALA A 118 4.79 11.47 -2.20
CA ALA A 118 5.80 12.30 -2.85
C ALA A 118 6.29 11.65 -4.14
N ASP A 119 6.63 12.47 -5.13
CA ASP A 119 7.17 12.02 -6.42
C ASP A 119 8.66 11.59 -6.33
N LEU A 120 9.30 11.73 -5.17
CA LEU A 120 10.74 11.50 -4.99
C LEU A 120 11.15 10.03 -5.17
N MET A 121 10.25 9.11 -4.80
CA MET A 121 10.48 7.67 -4.93
C MET A 121 9.24 7.07 -5.57
N MET A 122 9.33 6.71 -6.84
CA MET A 122 8.25 6.04 -7.55
C MET A 122 8.64 4.61 -7.88
N PRO A 123 7.72 3.64 -7.76
CA PRO A 123 8.00 2.26 -8.10
C PRO A 123 8.35 2.13 -9.59
N ARG A 124 9.27 1.21 -9.90
CA ARG A 124 9.58 0.87 -11.28
C ARG A 124 8.31 0.35 -11.99
N PRO A 125 7.98 0.84 -13.20
CA PRO A 125 6.78 0.42 -13.91
C PRO A 125 6.71 -1.10 -14.07
N LEU A 126 5.53 -1.67 -13.81
CA LEU A 126 5.23 -3.06 -14.15
C LEU A 126 4.98 -3.19 -15.66
N ILE A 127 4.24 -2.26 -16.23
CA ILE A 127 3.99 -2.11 -17.66
C ILE A 127 4.78 -0.88 -18.11
N ALA A 128 5.84 -1.09 -18.89
CA ALA A 128 6.63 -0.02 -19.49
C ALA A 128 6.08 0.35 -20.88
N GLY A 129 6.36 1.56 -21.38
CA GLY A 129 5.91 1.98 -22.71
C GLY A 129 5.85 3.49 -22.89
N GLY A 130 4.87 3.95 -23.69
CA GLY A 130 4.76 5.27 -24.33
C GLY A 130 4.57 6.50 -23.44
N GLY A 131 5.09 6.51 -22.21
CA GLY A 131 5.19 7.71 -21.36
C GLY A 131 3.90 8.12 -20.62
N GLN A 132 2.81 7.36 -20.77
CA GLN A 132 1.57 7.55 -19.99
C GLN A 132 1.85 7.50 -18.48
N GLU A 133 0.99 8.13 -17.68
CA GLU A 133 1.13 8.19 -16.21
C GLU A 133 2.53 8.67 -15.78
N LYS A 134 3.06 9.71 -16.44
CA LYS A 134 4.44 10.24 -16.26
C LYS A 134 5.54 9.18 -16.47
N GLY A 135 5.25 8.11 -17.22
CA GLY A 135 6.15 6.96 -17.41
C GLY A 135 6.08 5.88 -16.33
N HIS A 136 5.21 6.02 -15.32
CA HIS A 136 5.08 5.05 -14.23
C HIS A 136 4.16 3.87 -14.57
N ARG A 137 3.34 3.99 -15.63
CA ARG A 137 2.54 2.89 -16.17
C ARG A 137 2.20 3.14 -17.65
N GLY A 138 2.71 2.28 -18.54
CA GLY A 138 2.46 2.38 -19.98
C GLY A 138 1.06 1.95 -20.41
N GLY A 139 0.64 2.45 -21.57
CA GLY A 139 -0.63 2.14 -22.23
C GLY A 139 -1.63 3.27 -22.11
N THR A 140 -2.33 3.57 -23.22
CA THR A 140 -3.29 4.67 -23.33
C THR A 140 -4.28 4.69 -22.18
N GLU A 141 -4.47 5.86 -21.59
CA GLU A 141 -5.35 6.10 -20.45
C GLU A 141 -6.80 5.82 -20.82
N ASN A 142 -7.49 5.05 -19.97
CA ASN A 142 -8.92 4.82 -20.13
C ASN A 142 -9.70 6.01 -19.56
N LEU A 143 -9.76 7.11 -20.33
CA LEU A 143 -10.33 8.38 -19.89
C LEU A 143 -11.77 8.25 -19.38
N ALA A 144 -12.60 7.43 -20.03
CA ALA A 144 -13.98 7.20 -19.59
C ALA A 144 -14.05 6.50 -18.21
N ALA A 145 -13.21 5.48 -17.99
CA ALA A 145 -13.17 4.80 -16.70
C ALA A 145 -12.56 5.67 -15.60
N ILE A 146 -11.52 6.47 -15.92
CA ILE A 146 -10.92 7.44 -15.01
C ILE A 146 -11.96 8.49 -14.62
N ALA A 147 -12.68 9.09 -15.58
CA ALA A 147 -13.74 10.06 -15.29
C ALA A 147 -14.86 9.46 -14.41
N GLY A 148 -15.19 8.17 -14.60
CA GLY A 148 -16.16 7.47 -13.74
C GLY A 148 -15.61 7.08 -12.35
N PHE A 149 -14.30 7.13 -12.14
CA PHE A 149 -13.68 6.88 -10.83
C PHE A 149 -13.84 8.10 -9.91
N GLY A 150 -13.83 9.31 -10.47
CA GLY A 150 -13.96 10.57 -9.74
C GLY A 150 -12.75 11.47 -9.90
#